data_AF-G5DY42-F1
#
_entry.id   AF-G5DY42-F1
#
_cell.length_a   1.000
_cell.length_b   1.000
_cell.length_c   1.000
_cell.angle_alpha   90.00
_cell.angle_beta   90.00
_cell.angle_gamma   90.00
#
_symmetry.space_group_name_H-M   'P 1'
#
loop_
_entity.id
_entity.type
_entity.pdbx_description
1 polymer ?
#
loop_
_entity_poly.entity_id
_entity_poly.type
_entity_poly.pdbx_seq_one_letter_code
_entity_poly.pdbx_strand_id
1 'polypeptide(L)'
;QKKNGFAPELEIDRSHNKGHLSPAIRKVSNDSLESKIHKAKVDNMTLVYRSVVFQWNFDQTIRNVEKIKRPQDDIVVIVQVHNRPEFLRRLLDSLGKAKGIENVLLPRDIKKDAIELGCINAEYPDSFGHYREAKFSQTKHHWWWKLQFVWEKVKVLKEHNGIVLFIEEDHYLSPDFYHVLKKMWNKRNEECSDCDVLCLGTYATVPVTDKASKVEVKTWRSTEHNMGMAMVPRIYHIGDCGMHHNKPCRPAAESAKLEALTGSQHDLFPENIVISRRYTMAALSPHVKNGGWGDIRDHELCKSY
;
A
#
# COMPACT_ATOMS: atom_id res chain seq x y z
N GLN A 1 13.00 63.45 -30.09
CA GLN A 1 12.64 63.55 -31.52
C GLN A 1 11.46 62.62 -31.81
N LYS A 2 10.59 63.05 -32.72
CA LYS A 2 9.27 62.50 -33.07
C LYS A 2 9.38 61.50 -34.23
N LYS A 3 8.34 60.65 -34.33
CA LYS A 3 7.67 60.10 -35.54
C LYS A 3 8.19 58.82 -36.25
N ASN A 4 7.25 57.86 -36.32
CA ASN A 4 6.64 57.22 -37.50
C ASN A 4 7.51 56.72 -38.67
N GLY A 5 7.16 55.52 -39.16
CA GLY A 5 6.76 55.37 -40.57
C GLY A 5 7.36 54.20 -41.37
N PHE A 6 6.45 53.32 -41.82
CA PHE A 6 6.28 52.78 -43.19
C PHE A 6 7.39 52.00 -43.94
N ALA A 7 6.89 51.03 -44.74
CA ALA A 7 7.54 49.98 -45.53
C ALA A 7 8.31 50.45 -46.79
N PRO A 8 8.92 49.53 -47.58
CA PRO A 8 8.23 48.92 -48.75
C PRO A 8 8.50 47.41 -48.90
N GLU A 9 7.55 46.57 -49.33
CA GLU A 9 7.13 46.25 -50.72
C GLU A 9 8.26 45.73 -51.64
N LEU A 10 8.18 44.42 -51.95
CA LEU A 10 8.75 43.79 -53.14
C LEU A 10 7.59 43.15 -53.90
N GLU A 11 7.18 43.80 -54.98
CA GLU A 11 6.38 43.24 -56.06
C GLU A 11 7.19 42.16 -56.80
N ILE A 12 6.60 40.99 -57.14
CA ILE A 12 6.72 40.37 -58.48
C ILE A 12 5.44 39.56 -58.76
N ASP A 13 4.63 40.16 -59.63
CA ASP A 13 3.89 39.61 -60.78
C ASP A 13 2.65 38.72 -60.64
N ARG A 14 1.60 39.18 -61.34
CA ARG A 14 0.29 38.58 -61.54
C ARG A 14 0.29 37.87 -62.89
N SER A 15 -0.08 36.61 -62.93
CA SER A 15 -0.72 36.04 -64.12
C SER A 15 -2.14 35.57 -63.79
N HIS A 16 -3.09 36.16 -64.49
CA HIS A 16 -4.51 35.80 -64.48
C HIS A 16 -4.72 34.46 -65.16
N ASN A 17 -5.54 33.59 -64.56
CA ASN A 17 -6.45 32.76 -65.33
C ASN A 17 -7.80 32.63 -64.62
N LYS A 18 -8.86 33.06 -65.33
CA LYS A 18 -10.27 32.99 -64.91
C LYS A 18 -10.81 31.59 -65.18
N GLY A 19 -11.54 31.01 -64.23
CA GLY A 19 -12.26 29.75 -64.43
C GLY A 19 -13.28 29.46 -63.32
N HIS A 20 -14.53 29.87 -63.57
CA HIS A 20 -15.82 29.36 -63.07
C HIS A 20 -15.96 28.79 -61.64
N LEU A 21 -16.79 29.48 -60.84
CA LEU A 21 -17.47 28.96 -59.65
C LEU A 21 -18.66 28.07 -60.05
N SER A 22 -18.66 26.83 -59.58
CA SER A 22 -19.84 25.96 -59.50
C SER A 22 -19.99 25.42 -58.07
N PRO A 23 -21.21 25.30 -57.52
CA PRO A 23 -21.42 24.98 -56.12
C PRO A 23 -21.23 23.47 -55.88
N ALA A 24 -20.15 23.11 -55.18
CA ALA A 24 -19.92 21.72 -54.78
C ALA A 24 -20.87 21.33 -53.64
N ILE A 25 -21.81 20.47 -53.99
CA ILE A 25 -22.70 19.72 -53.09
C ILE A 25 -21.85 19.01 -52.02
N ARG A 26 -22.10 19.32 -50.74
CA ARG A 26 -21.56 18.59 -49.59
C ARG A 26 -22.00 17.12 -49.67
N LYS A 27 -21.10 16.23 -50.09
CA LYS A 27 -21.20 14.81 -49.73
C LYS A 27 -20.74 14.67 -48.29
N VAL A 28 -21.69 14.45 -47.39
CA VAL A 28 -21.43 13.93 -46.05
C VAL A 28 -20.88 12.52 -46.25
N SER A 29 -19.56 12.35 -46.10
CA SER A 29 -18.97 11.02 -45.97
C SER A 29 -19.43 10.48 -44.63
N ASN A 30 -20.26 9.45 -44.65
CA ASN A 30 -20.55 8.61 -43.49
C ASN A 30 -19.33 7.71 -43.25
N ASP A 31 -18.20 8.31 -42.89
CA ASP A 31 -17.09 7.56 -42.31
C ASP A 31 -17.38 7.46 -40.81
N SER A 32 -18.04 6.36 -40.44
CA SER A 32 -17.99 5.85 -39.08
C SER A 32 -16.53 5.70 -38.71
N LEU A 33 -16.00 6.65 -37.94
CA LEU A 33 -14.70 6.57 -37.31
C LEU A 33 -14.78 5.44 -36.28
N GLU A 34 -14.64 4.18 -36.72
CA GLU A 34 -14.34 3.08 -35.83
C GLU A 34 -13.07 3.48 -35.09
N SER A 35 -13.23 3.82 -33.80
CA SER A 35 -12.10 3.99 -32.92
C SER A 35 -11.37 2.66 -32.90
N LYS A 36 -10.25 2.59 -33.63
CA LYS A 36 -9.31 1.48 -33.53
C LYS A 36 -8.75 1.49 -32.11
N ILE A 37 -9.46 0.84 -31.19
CA ILE A 37 -8.95 0.49 -29.88
C ILE A 37 -7.78 -0.44 -30.16
N HIS A 38 -6.57 0.11 -30.18
CA HIS A 38 -5.36 -0.69 -30.18
C HIS A 38 -5.37 -1.54 -28.91
N LYS A 39 -5.81 -2.80 -29.02
CA LYS A 39 -5.62 -3.78 -27.95
C LYS A 39 -4.12 -3.88 -27.73
N ALA A 40 -3.66 -3.45 -26.55
CA ALA A 40 -2.27 -3.60 -26.15
C ALA A 40 -1.86 -5.06 -26.35
N LYS A 41 -0.81 -5.29 -27.15
CA LYS A 41 -0.26 -6.62 -27.36
C LYS A 41 0.39 -7.05 -26.05
N VAL A 42 -0.23 -8.02 -25.36
CA VAL A 42 0.32 -8.58 -24.12
C VAL A 42 1.53 -9.44 -24.49
N ASP A 43 2.68 -9.16 -23.89
CA ASP A 43 3.88 -9.96 -24.11
C ASP A 43 3.76 -11.35 -23.46
N ASN A 44 4.55 -12.30 -23.95
CA ASN A 44 4.49 -13.68 -23.47
C ASN A 44 4.85 -13.81 -21.97
N MET A 45 5.73 -12.94 -21.46
CA MET A 45 6.12 -12.96 -20.05
C MET A 45 4.97 -12.51 -19.15
N THR A 46 4.19 -11.51 -19.57
CA THR A 46 2.96 -11.11 -18.86
C THR A 46 1.95 -12.25 -18.79
N LEU A 47 1.80 -13.06 -19.85
CA LEU A 47 0.93 -14.24 -19.83
C LEU A 47 1.46 -15.31 -18.87
N VAL A 48 2.77 -15.56 -18.87
CA VAL A 48 3.40 -16.48 -17.92
C VAL A 48 3.16 -16.04 -16.48
N TYR A 49 3.36 -14.76 -16.16
CA TYR A 49 3.13 -14.23 -14.82
C TYR A 49 1.67 -14.38 -14.38
N ARG A 50 0.69 -14.15 -15.27
CA ARG A 50 -0.73 -14.37 -14.95
C ARG A 50 -1.00 -15.82 -14.59
N SER A 51 -0.49 -16.77 -15.37
CA SER A 51 -0.67 -18.20 -15.12
C SER A 51 -0.01 -18.64 -13.82
N VAL A 52 1.22 -18.16 -13.55
CA VAL A 52 1.95 -18.49 -12.32
C VAL A 52 1.23 -17.94 -11.08
N VAL A 53 0.79 -16.67 -11.12
CA VAL A 53 0.05 -16.05 -10.00
C VAL A 53 -1.25 -16.80 -9.73
N PHE A 54 -2.00 -17.16 -10.79
CA PHE A 54 -3.24 -17.94 -10.64
C PHE A 54 -2.96 -19.29 -9.98
N GLN A 55 -1.99 -20.04 -10.50
CA GLN A 55 -1.66 -21.37 -9.99
C GLN A 55 -1.20 -21.31 -8.52
N TRP A 56 -0.31 -20.37 -8.18
CA TRP A 56 0.20 -20.24 -6.81
C TRP A 56 -0.88 -19.81 -5.81
N ASN A 57 -1.79 -18.91 -6.21
CA ASN A 57 -2.92 -18.50 -5.39
C ASN A 57 -3.95 -19.64 -5.20
N PHE A 58 -4.05 -20.56 -6.16
CA PHE A 58 -4.91 -21.73 -6.07
C PHE A 58 -4.29 -22.84 -5.20
N ASP A 59 -3.01 -23.15 -5.42
CA ASP A 59 -2.30 -24.22 -4.73
C ASP A 59 -2.08 -23.89 -3.26
N GLN A 60 -1.75 -22.62 -2.96
CA GLN A 60 -1.47 -22.13 -1.60
C GLN A 60 -0.45 -22.99 -0.86
N THR A 61 0.63 -23.36 -1.54
CA THR A 61 1.69 -24.21 -0.99
C THR A 61 2.28 -23.61 0.28
N ILE A 62 2.03 -24.28 1.41
CA ILE A 62 2.57 -23.87 2.70
C ILE A 62 3.96 -24.47 2.88
N ARG A 63 4.95 -23.61 3.16
CA ARG A 63 6.34 -24.04 3.38
C ARG A 63 6.57 -24.33 4.86
N ASN A 64 7.49 -25.26 5.14
CA ASN A 64 7.94 -25.64 6.50
C ASN A 64 6.85 -26.27 7.41
N VAL A 65 5.71 -26.72 6.88
CA VAL A 65 4.62 -27.32 7.67
C VAL A 65 5.11 -28.50 8.52
N GLU A 66 5.96 -29.35 7.97
CA GLU A 66 6.46 -30.54 8.68
C GLU A 66 7.36 -30.21 9.88
N LYS A 67 7.92 -28.99 9.90
CA LYS A 67 8.77 -28.51 10.99
C LYS A 67 7.98 -27.79 12.09
N ILE A 68 6.72 -27.44 11.82
CA ILE A 68 5.96 -26.45 12.59
C ILE A 68 4.59 -27.02 12.95
N LYS A 69 4.35 -27.27 14.24
CA LYS A 69 3.01 -27.60 14.76
C LYS A 69 2.32 -26.33 15.25
N ARG A 70 1.62 -25.66 14.34
CA ARG A 70 0.91 -24.42 14.61
C ARG A 70 -0.44 -24.66 15.32
N PRO A 71 -0.74 -23.94 16.42
CA PRO A 71 -2.10 -23.87 16.97
C PRO A 71 -3.07 -23.20 15.99
N GLN A 72 -4.32 -23.69 15.91
CA GLN A 72 -5.32 -23.21 14.94
C GLN A 72 -5.51 -21.68 14.96
N ASP A 73 -5.56 -21.09 16.16
CA ASP A 73 -5.83 -19.67 16.38
C ASP A 73 -4.60 -18.85 16.81
N ASP A 74 -3.40 -19.31 16.47
CA ASP A 74 -2.17 -18.54 16.72
C ASP A 74 -2.08 -17.29 15.80
N ILE A 75 -1.20 -16.34 16.10
CA ILE A 75 -1.07 -15.11 15.29
C ILE A 75 -0.62 -15.44 13.86
N VAL A 76 -1.26 -14.81 12.87
CA VAL A 76 -0.86 -14.82 11.45
C VAL A 76 -0.24 -13.48 11.10
N VAL A 77 0.84 -13.44 10.30
CA VAL A 77 1.44 -12.18 9.86
C VAL A 77 1.40 -12.08 8.34
N ILE A 78 0.66 -11.09 7.82
CA ILE A 78 0.50 -10.84 6.40
C ILE A 78 1.38 -9.66 6.00
N VAL A 79 2.37 -9.91 5.13
CA VAL A 79 3.30 -8.88 4.65
C VAL A 79 2.90 -8.41 3.25
N GLN A 80 2.61 -7.11 3.10
CA GLN A 80 2.49 -6.49 1.80
C GLN A 80 3.88 -6.19 1.23
N VAL A 81 4.24 -6.89 0.16
CA VAL A 81 5.53 -6.76 -0.53
C VAL A 81 5.32 -6.10 -1.89
N HIS A 82 6.21 -5.20 -2.25
CA HIS A 82 6.20 -4.49 -3.52
C HIS A 82 7.49 -4.80 -4.29
N ASN A 83 8.49 -3.91 -4.25
CA ASN A 83 9.73 -4.06 -5.01
C ASN A 83 10.91 -3.39 -4.29
N ARG A 84 10.93 -3.44 -2.95
CA ARG A 84 12.03 -2.90 -2.14
C ARG A 84 12.78 -4.03 -1.42
N PRO A 85 13.62 -4.81 -2.14
CA PRO A 85 14.26 -6.00 -1.59
C PRO A 85 15.18 -5.70 -0.39
N GLU A 86 15.83 -4.53 -0.38
CA GLU A 86 16.66 -4.08 0.75
C GLU A 86 15.85 -3.92 2.04
N PHE A 87 14.63 -3.38 1.93
CA PHE A 87 13.71 -3.22 3.06
C PHE A 87 13.15 -4.56 3.50
N LEU A 88 12.67 -5.37 2.55
CA LEU A 88 12.18 -6.72 2.82
C LEU A 88 13.25 -7.56 3.53
N ARG A 89 14.52 -7.43 3.16
CA ARG A 89 15.62 -8.12 3.85
C ARG A 89 15.71 -7.72 5.32
N ARG A 90 15.57 -6.42 5.65
CA ARG A 90 15.57 -5.96 7.04
C ARG A 90 14.36 -6.45 7.82
N LEU A 91 13.19 -6.50 7.19
CA LEU A 91 12.01 -7.13 7.78
C LEU A 91 12.28 -8.59 8.12
N LEU A 92 12.82 -9.37 7.17
CA LEU A 92 13.16 -10.78 7.38
C LEU A 92 14.24 -10.98 8.44
N ASP A 93 15.26 -10.10 8.49
CA ASP A 93 16.27 -10.10 9.55
C ASP A 93 15.63 -9.88 10.93
N SER A 94 14.67 -8.94 11.04
CA SER A 94 13.97 -8.66 12.31
C SER A 94 13.08 -9.82 12.75
N LEU A 95 12.36 -10.45 11.80
CA LEU A 95 11.56 -11.64 12.06
C LEU A 95 12.45 -12.80 12.53
N GLY A 96 13.61 -13.02 11.89
CA GLY A 96 14.56 -14.06 12.31
C GLY A 96 15.11 -13.88 13.74
N LYS A 97 15.05 -12.66 14.30
CA LYS A 97 15.46 -12.35 15.68
C LYS A 97 14.30 -12.43 16.69
N ALA A 98 13.05 -12.44 16.23
CA ALA A 98 11.89 -12.46 17.10
C ALA A 98 11.70 -13.84 17.77
N LYS A 99 11.31 -13.82 19.05
CA LYS A 99 11.07 -15.05 19.81
C LYS A 99 9.61 -15.52 19.70
N GLY A 100 9.41 -16.82 19.56
CA GLY A 100 8.08 -17.45 19.55
C GLY A 100 7.37 -17.40 18.20
N ILE A 101 8.05 -16.97 17.13
CA ILE A 101 7.45 -16.85 15.80
C ILE A 101 7.57 -18.10 14.93
N GLU A 102 8.05 -19.22 15.49
CA GLU A 102 8.21 -20.49 14.78
C GLU A 102 6.91 -20.98 14.12
N ASN A 103 5.74 -20.51 14.57
CA ASN A 103 4.42 -20.88 14.04
C ASN A 103 3.77 -19.81 13.14
N VAL A 104 4.47 -18.73 12.80
CA VAL A 104 3.91 -17.61 12.03
C VAL A 104 3.96 -17.88 10.52
N LEU A 105 2.80 -17.81 9.86
CA LEU A 105 2.68 -17.91 8.40
C LEU A 105 3.00 -16.56 7.74
N LEU A 106 3.88 -16.53 6.74
CA LEU A 106 4.26 -15.34 5.96
C LEU A 106 3.92 -15.53 4.47
N PRO A 107 2.98 -14.76 3.90
CA PRO A 107 2.76 -14.71 2.45
C PRO A 107 3.79 -13.78 1.76
N ARG A 108 4.12 -14.06 0.49
CA ARG A 108 5.02 -13.25 -0.34
C ARG A 108 4.35 -12.92 -1.68
N ASP A 109 4.36 -11.64 -2.05
CA ASP A 109 3.92 -11.14 -3.37
C ASP A 109 5.09 -10.61 -4.22
N ILE A 110 4.97 -10.66 -5.56
CA ILE A 110 5.92 -10.13 -6.55
C ILE A 110 5.13 -9.36 -7.64
N LYS A 111 5.63 -8.19 -8.09
CA LYS A 111 5.11 -7.47 -9.29
C LYS A 111 6.16 -6.70 -10.10
N LYS A 112 5.83 -6.42 -11.39
CA LYS A 112 6.46 -5.46 -12.33
C LYS A 112 5.43 -4.79 -13.27
N ASP A 113 5.77 -3.60 -13.74
CA ASP A 113 4.94 -2.59 -14.45
C ASP A 113 5.06 -2.58 -15.99
N ALA A 114 4.08 -1.96 -16.68
CA ALA A 114 4.23 -0.96 -17.77
C ALA A 114 2.87 -0.66 -18.47
N ILE A 115 2.53 0.61 -18.83
CA ILE A 115 1.64 1.03 -19.96
C ILE A 115 1.89 2.52 -20.37
N GLU A 116 1.72 2.85 -21.67
CA GLU A 116 1.61 4.21 -22.26
C GLU A 116 0.27 4.47 -23.04
N LEU A 117 0.03 5.74 -23.42
CA LEU A 117 -1.18 6.57 -23.65
C LEU A 117 -2.29 6.19 -24.66
N GLY A 118 -3.50 6.71 -24.35
CA GLY A 118 -4.69 6.82 -25.21
C GLY A 118 -6.00 6.82 -24.40
N CYS A 119 -6.26 7.87 -23.61
CA CYS A 119 -6.92 7.75 -22.30
C CYS A 119 -8.46 7.59 -22.33
N ILE A 120 -8.93 6.45 -21.82
CA ILE A 120 -10.35 6.07 -21.69
C ILE A 120 -11.07 6.68 -20.48
N ASN A 121 -10.39 7.46 -19.64
CA ASN A 121 -10.90 7.98 -18.36
C ASN A 121 -11.06 9.51 -18.32
N ALA A 122 -11.19 10.16 -19.49
CA ALA A 122 -11.32 11.60 -19.61
C ALA A 122 -12.54 12.19 -18.85
N GLU A 123 -13.61 11.42 -18.66
CA GLU A 123 -14.82 11.86 -17.93
C GLU A 123 -14.74 11.62 -16.41
N TYR A 124 -13.66 10.97 -15.92
CA TYR A 124 -13.55 10.54 -14.52
C TYR A 124 -12.25 11.03 -13.84
N PRO A 125 -12.01 12.35 -13.76
CA PRO A 125 -10.92 12.89 -12.95
C PRO A 125 -11.21 12.73 -11.46
N ASP A 126 -10.16 12.83 -10.63
CA ASP A 126 -10.30 12.88 -9.18
C ASP A 126 -10.85 14.22 -8.69
N SER A 127 -10.99 14.37 -7.36
CA SER A 127 -11.52 15.59 -6.73
C SER A 127 -10.68 16.86 -6.97
N PHE A 128 -9.49 16.74 -7.58
CA PHE A 128 -8.59 17.84 -7.92
C PHE A 128 -8.39 18.00 -9.44
N GLY A 129 -9.11 17.24 -10.27
CA GLY A 129 -8.97 17.30 -11.72
C GLY A 129 -7.82 16.43 -12.27
N HIS A 130 -7.16 15.62 -11.45
CA HIS A 130 -6.09 14.72 -11.89
C HIS A 130 -6.66 13.38 -12.38
N TYR A 131 -6.05 12.81 -13.42
CA TYR A 131 -6.43 11.49 -13.93
C TYR A 131 -5.64 10.37 -13.26
N ARG A 132 -6.19 9.15 -13.34
CA ARG A 132 -5.61 7.94 -12.76
C ARG A 132 -4.15 7.70 -13.18
N GLU A 133 -3.29 7.50 -12.19
CA GLU A 133 -1.98 6.88 -12.35
C GLU A 133 -1.99 5.47 -11.77
N ALA A 134 -1.81 4.45 -12.61
CA ALA A 134 -1.95 3.04 -12.22
C ALA A 134 -1.08 2.64 -11.01
N LYS A 135 0.14 3.20 -10.93
CA LYS A 135 1.09 2.97 -9.83
C LYS A 135 0.57 3.45 -8.46
N PHE A 136 -0.23 4.52 -8.43
CA PHE A 136 -0.78 5.07 -7.18
C PHE A 136 -2.07 4.34 -6.76
N SER A 137 -2.89 3.90 -7.71
CA SER A 137 -4.07 3.08 -7.41
C SER A 137 -3.70 1.67 -6.92
N GLN A 138 -2.54 1.15 -7.33
CA GLN A 138 -2.12 -0.22 -7.04
C GLN A 138 -2.08 -0.55 -5.56
N THR A 139 -1.56 0.34 -4.71
CA THR A 139 -1.40 0.08 -3.27
C THR A 139 -2.74 -0.17 -2.59
N LYS A 140 -3.76 0.66 -2.89
CA LYS A 140 -5.10 0.53 -2.31
C LYS A 140 -5.82 -0.73 -2.80
N HIS A 141 -5.70 -1.04 -4.09
CA HIS A 141 -6.21 -2.29 -4.67
C HIS A 141 -5.60 -3.52 -4.00
N HIS A 142 -4.27 -3.56 -3.91
CA HIS A 142 -3.55 -4.65 -3.24
C HIS A 142 -4.00 -4.78 -1.79
N TRP A 143 -4.19 -3.66 -1.08
CA TRP A 143 -4.62 -3.69 0.32
C TRP A 143 -6.02 -4.29 0.51
N TRP A 144 -6.99 -3.89 -0.32
CA TRP A 144 -8.35 -4.40 -0.22
C TRP A 144 -8.46 -5.86 -0.69
N TRP A 145 -7.83 -6.18 -1.83
CA TRP A 145 -7.77 -7.55 -2.35
C TRP A 145 -7.15 -8.51 -1.33
N LYS A 146 -6.00 -8.16 -0.73
CA LYS A 146 -5.31 -9.08 0.19
C LYS A 146 -6.12 -9.30 1.46
N LEU A 147 -6.81 -8.27 1.95
CA LEU A 147 -7.67 -8.39 3.12
C LEU A 147 -8.78 -9.42 2.86
N GLN A 148 -9.52 -9.26 1.76
CA GLN A 148 -10.56 -10.21 1.35
C GLN A 148 -9.99 -11.61 1.10
N PHE A 149 -8.89 -11.70 0.36
CA PHE A 149 -8.28 -12.99 0.00
C PHE A 149 -7.84 -13.79 1.23
N VAL A 150 -7.22 -13.13 2.22
CA VAL A 150 -6.77 -13.78 3.46
C VAL A 150 -7.94 -14.34 4.26
N TRP A 151 -9.03 -13.58 4.41
CA TRP A 151 -10.18 -14.02 5.21
C TRP A 151 -11.10 -15.00 4.50
N GLU A 152 -11.24 -14.91 3.17
CA GLU A 152 -12.21 -15.73 2.45
C GLU A 152 -11.59 -16.90 1.68
N LYS A 153 -10.37 -16.75 1.17
CA LYS A 153 -9.81 -17.66 0.15
C LYS A 153 -8.62 -18.47 0.65
N VAL A 154 -7.90 -18.02 1.68
CA VAL A 154 -6.77 -18.78 2.25
C VAL A 154 -7.30 -19.98 3.04
N LYS A 155 -7.08 -21.18 2.49
CA LYS A 155 -7.69 -22.44 2.98
C LYS A 155 -7.35 -22.73 4.44
N VAL A 156 -6.11 -22.49 4.85
CA VAL A 156 -5.64 -22.75 6.23
C VAL A 156 -6.23 -21.78 7.26
N LEU A 157 -6.84 -20.66 6.83
CA LEU A 157 -7.41 -19.64 7.71
C LEU A 157 -8.95 -19.65 7.75
N LYS A 158 -9.61 -20.60 7.07
CA LYS A 158 -11.07 -20.65 6.95
C LYS A 158 -11.81 -20.67 8.30
N GLU A 159 -11.20 -21.27 9.33
CA GLU A 159 -11.76 -21.39 10.68
C GLU A 159 -10.86 -20.70 11.72
N HIS A 160 -10.10 -19.70 11.28
CA HIS A 160 -9.19 -18.96 12.14
C HIS A 160 -9.93 -17.87 12.92
N ASN A 161 -9.93 -17.97 14.24
CA ASN A 161 -10.52 -17.00 15.18
C ASN A 161 -9.46 -16.17 15.92
N GLY A 162 -8.19 -16.34 15.56
CA GLY A 162 -7.07 -15.60 16.12
C GLY A 162 -6.81 -14.28 15.42
N ILE A 163 -5.66 -13.69 15.74
CA ILE A 163 -5.28 -12.37 15.24
C ILE A 163 -4.52 -12.51 13.91
N VAL A 164 -4.95 -11.71 12.92
CA VAL A 164 -4.21 -11.53 11.67
C VAL A 164 -3.56 -10.14 11.67
N LEU A 165 -2.23 -10.11 11.76
CA LEU A 165 -1.42 -8.91 11.78
C LEU A 165 -1.00 -8.53 10.35
N PHE A 166 -1.43 -7.36 9.86
CA PHE A 166 -1.00 -6.84 8.56
C PHE A 166 0.19 -5.89 8.71
N ILE A 167 1.26 -6.12 7.95
CA ILE A 167 2.48 -5.31 7.92
C ILE A 167 2.97 -5.08 6.47
N GLU A 168 3.94 -4.20 6.29
CA GLU A 168 4.53 -3.84 5.00
C GLU A 168 6.02 -4.20 4.95
N GLU A 169 6.60 -4.27 3.75
CA GLU A 169 8.00 -4.67 3.51
C GLU A 169 9.06 -3.76 4.16
N ASP A 170 8.70 -2.55 4.54
CA ASP A 170 9.57 -1.56 5.21
C ASP A 170 9.28 -1.39 6.70
N HIS A 171 8.63 -2.39 7.29
CA HIS A 171 8.55 -2.54 8.73
C HIS A 171 9.73 -3.33 9.30
N TYR A 172 10.07 -3.05 10.55
CA TYR A 172 11.03 -3.79 11.37
C TYR A 172 10.35 -4.14 12.70
N LEU A 173 10.35 -5.41 13.09
CA LEU A 173 9.67 -5.85 14.33
C LEU A 173 10.66 -5.98 15.49
N SER A 174 10.20 -5.64 16.69
CA SER A 174 10.99 -5.87 17.92
C SER A 174 11.08 -7.37 18.23
N PRO A 175 12.11 -7.82 18.95
CA PRO A 175 12.26 -9.24 19.28
C PRO A 175 11.11 -9.85 20.10
N ASP A 176 10.33 -9.02 20.80
CA ASP A 176 9.23 -9.42 21.70
C ASP A 176 7.83 -9.12 21.14
N PHE A 177 7.70 -8.69 19.88
CA PHE A 177 6.42 -8.25 19.31
C PHE A 177 5.30 -9.29 19.48
N TYR A 178 5.63 -10.57 19.27
CA TYR A 178 4.69 -11.68 19.33
C TYR A 178 4.23 -11.95 20.78
N HIS A 179 5.15 -11.88 21.74
CA HIS A 179 4.85 -11.98 23.17
C HIS A 179 3.93 -10.84 23.62
N VAL A 180 4.25 -9.61 23.22
CA VAL A 180 3.46 -8.42 23.53
C VAL A 180 2.08 -8.50 22.91
N LEU A 181 1.97 -8.86 21.63
CA LEU A 181 0.69 -8.96 20.92
C LEU A 181 -0.26 -9.96 21.61
N LYS A 182 0.24 -11.11 22.06
CA LYS A 182 -0.56 -12.07 22.83
C LYS A 182 -1.04 -11.50 24.16
N LYS A 183 -0.17 -10.78 24.89
CA LYS A 183 -0.56 -10.12 26.15
C LYS A 183 -1.57 -9.00 25.92
N MET A 184 -1.44 -8.26 24.84
CA MET A 184 -2.40 -7.22 24.46
C MET A 184 -3.76 -7.79 24.11
N TRP A 185 -3.80 -8.92 23.40
CA TRP A 185 -5.04 -9.63 23.10
C TRP A 185 -5.77 -10.09 24.36
N ASN A 186 -5.04 -10.70 25.30
CA ASN A 186 -5.61 -11.11 26.58
C ASN A 186 -6.14 -9.89 27.35
N LYS A 187 -5.35 -8.82 27.45
CA LYS A 187 -5.75 -7.58 28.11
C LYS A 187 -6.98 -6.93 27.45
N ARG A 188 -7.10 -7.01 26.12
CA ARG A 188 -8.29 -6.58 25.38
C ARG A 188 -9.53 -7.37 25.79
N ASN A 189 -9.41 -8.70 25.86
CA ASN A 189 -10.54 -9.56 26.25
C ASN A 189 -10.94 -9.40 27.71
N GLU A 190 -9.99 -9.06 28.59
CA GLU A 190 -10.25 -8.81 30.02
C GLU A 190 -10.83 -7.43 30.30
N GLU A 191 -10.27 -6.38 29.70
CA GLU A 191 -10.49 -4.99 30.13
C GLU A 191 -10.95 -4.04 29.03
N CYS A 192 -10.88 -4.39 27.74
CA CYS A 192 -11.26 -3.50 26.64
C CYS A 192 -12.17 -4.19 25.61
N SER A 193 -13.39 -4.53 26.04
CA SER A 193 -14.38 -5.15 25.15
C SER A 193 -14.78 -4.24 23.96
N ASP A 194 -14.60 -2.93 24.11
CA ASP A 194 -14.83 -1.88 23.12
C ASP A 194 -13.63 -1.62 22.19
N CYS A 195 -12.47 -2.27 22.42
CA CYS A 195 -11.34 -2.18 21.50
C CYS A 195 -11.57 -3.09 20.28
N ASP A 196 -11.64 -2.48 19.09
CA ASP A 196 -11.81 -3.20 17.82
C ASP A 196 -10.50 -3.71 17.24
N VAL A 197 -9.43 -2.90 17.33
CA VAL A 197 -8.14 -3.18 16.70
C VAL A 197 -7.00 -2.79 17.63
N LEU A 198 -5.89 -3.53 17.56
CA LEU A 198 -4.67 -3.25 18.31
C LEU A 198 -3.70 -2.43 17.40
N CYS A 199 -2.77 -1.54 17.85
CA CYS A 199 -1.72 -0.86 16.98
C CYS A 199 -0.20 -0.83 17.40
N LEU A 200 0.79 -1.52 16.77
CA LEU A 200 2.12 -2.08 17.26
C LEU A 200 3.16 -1.05 17.32
N GLY A 201 2.81 0.14 16.93
CA GLY A 201 3.54 1.32 17.25
C GLY A 201 2.70 2.49 16.85
N THR A 202 3.24 3.63 17.20
CA THR A 202 3.00 4.86 16.48
C THR A 202 4.32 5.33 15.93
N TYR A 203 4.32 6.32 15.05
CA TYR A 203 5.56 6.88 14.49
C TYR A 203 6.46 7.56 15.54
N ALA A 204 6.01 7.69 16.78
CA ALA A 204 6.79 8.28 17.86
C ALA A 204 7.91 7.33 18.33
N THR A 205 9.16 7.72 18.11
CA THR A 205 10.34 7.07 18.69
C THR A 205 10.52 7.54 20.14
N VAL A 206 9.76 6.95 21.06
CA VAL A 206 9.89 7.23 22.50
C VAL A 206 10.86 6.23 23.12
N PRO A 207 11.77 6.64 24.02
CA PRO A 207 12.58 5.71 24.82
C PRO A 207 11.68 4.68 25.50
N VAL A 208 12.10 3.41 25.45
CA VAL A 208 11.32 2.26 25.95
C VAL A 208 11.21 2.25 27.48
N THR A 209 12.15 2.92 28.16
CA THR A 209 12.26 2.97 29.61
C THR A 209 10.95 3.45 30.28
N ASP A 210 10.47 2.66 31.24
CA ASP A 210 9.22 2.86 32.01
C ASP A 210 7.89 2.79 31.24
N LYS A 211 7.91 2.48 29.94
CA LYS A 211 6.71 2.39 29.09
C LYS A 211 6.51 1.04 28.41
N ALA A 212 7.48 0.13 28.47
CA ALA A 212 7.39 -1.20 27.85
C ALA A 212 6.13 -2.00 28.24
N SER A 213 5.72 -1.96 29.51
CA SER A 213 4.55 -2.69 30.02
C SER A 213 3.23 -1.91 29.88
N LYS A 214 3.22 -0.73 29.27
CA LYS A 214 2.07 0.17 29.24
C LYS A 214 1.45 0.20 27.84
N VAL A 215 0.12 0.05 27.77
CA VAL A 215 -0.67 0.23 26.53
C VAL A 215 -1.71 1.32 26.72
N GLU A 216 -2.13 1.94 25.63
CA GLU A 216 -3.15 2.99 25.63
C GLU A 216 -4.41 2.50 24.91
N VAL A 217 -5.53 3.20 25.07
CA VAL A 217 -6.75 3.01 24.27
C VAL A 217 -7.04 4.33 23.57
N LYS A 218 -7.10 4.30 22.23
CA LYS A 218 -7.18 5.49 21.37
C LYS A 218 -8.12 5.25 20.20
N THR A 219 -8.70 6.33 19.68
CA THR A 219 -9.35 6.33 18.36
C THR A 219 -8.30 6.10 17.28
N TRP A 220 -8.56 5.14 16.40
CA TRP A 220 -7.64 4.83 15.30
C TRP A 220 -7.52 6.02 14.32
N ARG A 221 -6.28 6.34 13.95
CA ARG A 221 -5.94 7.41 13.00
C ARG A 221 -4.92 6.90 12.01
N SER A 222 -5.21 7.02 10.71
CA SER A 222 -4.35 6.51 9.63
C SER A 222 -2.92 7.08 9.67
N THR A 223 -2.76 8.34 10.08
CA THR A 223 -1.44 9.00 10.17
C THR A 223 -0.58 8.56 11.35
N GLU A 224 -1.17 7.85 12.32
CA GLU A 224 -0.51 7.47 13.58
C GLU A 224 -0.43 5.95 13.77
N HIS A 225 -1.42 5.21 13.24
CA HIS A 225 -1.73 3.84 13.63
C HIS A 225 -1.83 2.86 12.43
N ASN A 226 -1.38 3.26 11.25
CA ASN A 226 -1.29 2.40 10.07
C ASN A 226 -0.11 1.42 10.11
N MET A 227 0.90 1.66 10.96
CA MET A 227 1.98 0.71 11.18
C MET A 227 1.52 -0.44 12.06
N GLY A 228 1.41 -1.64 11.47
CA GLY A 228 1.24 -2.96 12.08
C GLY A 228 0.46 -3.01 13.38
N MET A 229 -0.72 -3.58 13.41
CA MET A 229 -1.73 -3.36 14.44
C MET A 229 -1.57 -4.04 15.91
N ALA A 230 -0.77 -3.61 16.95
CA ALA A 230 -0.83 -3.61 18.53
C ALA A 230 0.18 -2.79 19.55
N MET A 231 -0.15 -1.71 20.35
CA MET A 231 0.74 -0.62 21.01
C MET A 231 2.03 -0.82 21.91
N VAL A 232 2.80 0.29 22.04
CA VAL A 232 4.28 0.53 22.17
C VAL A 232 4.99 0.08 20.90
N PRO A 233 5.93 0.85 20.28
CA PRO A 233 6.53 0.46 19.01
C PRO A 233 7.32 -0.84 19.13
N ARG A 234 6.64 -1.95 18.85
CA ARG A 234 7.14 -3.28 18.53
C ARG A 234 7.19 -3.47 17.01
N ILE A 235 6.72 -2.47 16.27
CA ILE A 235 6.95 -2.29 14.85
C ILE A 235 7.49 -0.88 14.60
N TYR A 236 8.46 -0.78 13.69
CA TYR A 236 9.09 0.46 13.29
C TYR A 236 9.06 0.58 11.77
N HIS A 237 8.67 1.73 11.25
CA HIS A 237 8.77 2.02 9.82
C HIS A 237 10.17 2.56 9.52
N ILE A 238 10.96 1.76 8.80
CA ILE A 238 12.32 2.12 8.37
C ILE A 238 12.33 2.83 7.01
N GLY A 239 11.16 2.90 6.34
CA GLY A 239 10.96 3.46 5.00
C GLY A 239 10.69 4.96 4.91
N ASP A 240 11.17 5.80 5.85
CA ASP A 240 11.00 7.28 5.81
C ASP A 240 11.86 7.95 4.71
N CYS A 241 11.77 7.44 3.49
CA CYS A 241 12.52 7.83 2.31
C CYS A 241 11.78 7.34 1.04
N GLY A 242 11.90 8.05 -0.08
CA GLY A 242 11.28 7.64 -1.36
C GLY A 242 10.19 8.60 -1.83
N MET A 243 9.12 8.11 -2.47
CA MET A 243 8.18 8.96 -3.23
C MET A 243 7.53 10.11 -2.44
N HIS A 244 7.42 9.99 -1.11
CA HIS A 244 6.87 11.03 -0.23
C HIS A 244 7.94 11.77 0.61
N HIS A 245 9.21 11.35 0.54
CA HIS A 245 10.30 11.87 1.35
C HIS A 245 11.59 11.99 0.51
N ASN A 246 12.06 13.22 0.27
CA ASN A 246 13.27 13.52 -0.52
C ASN A 246 14.60 13.10 0.13
N LYS A 247 14.57 12.24 1.16
CA LYS A 247 15.77 11.74 1.83
C LYS A 247 16.31 10.49 1.12
N PRO A 248 17.64 10.31 1.04
CA PRO A 248 18.21 9.08 0.51
C PRO A 248 17.88 7.90 1.41
N CYS A 249 17.38 6.81 0.82
CA CYS A 249 17.08 5.59 1.57
C CYS A 249 18.36 4.93 2.09
N ARG A 250 18.46 4.81 3.42
CA ARG A 250 19.56 4.10 4.09
C ARG A 250 19.01 3.04 5.06
N PRO A 251 18.40 1.94 4.55
CA PRO A 251 17.74 0.94 5.40
C PRO A 251 18.66 0.35 6.48
N ALA A 252 19.95 0.17 6.15
CA ALA A 252 20.94 -0.38 7.08
C ALA A 252 21.23 0.54 8.29
N ALA A 253 21.25 1.86 8.06
CA ALA A 253 21.50 2.82 9.13
C ALA A 253 20.29 2.93 10.06
N GLU A 254 19.08 2.95 9.49
CA GLU A 254 17.84 2.98 10.27
C GLU A 254 17.66 1.71 11.09
N SER A 255 17.93 0.53 10.52
CA SER A 255 17.86 -0.73 11.28
C SER A 255 18.91 -0.77 12.41
N ALA A 256 20.14 -0.30 12.17
CA ALA A 256 21.18 -0.29 13.21
C ALA A 256 20.84 0.65 14.38
N LYS A 257 20.20 1.79 14.09
CA LYS A 257 19.71 2.73 15.11
C LYS A 257 18.60 2.10 15.96
N LEU A 258 17.69 1.36 15.34
CA LEU A 258 16.65 0.62 16.06
C LEU A 258 17.24 -0.48 16.94
N GLU A 259 18.20 -1.24 16.42
CA GLU A 259 18.88 -2.29 17.19
C GLU A 259 19.58 -1.74 18.44
N ALA A 260 20.18 -0.55 18.35
CA ALA A 260 20.74 0.15 19.51
C ALA A 260 19.67 0.57 20.54
N LEU A 261 18.48 0.99 20.07
CA LEU A 261 17.35 1.38 20.93
C LEU A 261 16.67 0.18 21.60
N THR A 262 16.61 -0.97 20.93
CA THR A 262 15.97 -2.20 21.43
C THR A 262 16.97 -3.17 22.08
N GLY A 263 18.25 -2.81 22.18
CA GLY A 263 19.31 -3.67 22.71
C GLY A 263 19.26 -3.88 24.23
N SER A 264 18.51 -3.04 24.96
CA SER A 264 18.24 -3.25 26.39
C SER A 264 17.25 -4.41 26.57
N GLN A 265 17.78 -5.60 26.84
CA GLN A 265 16.96 -6.80 27.05
C GLN A 265 16.04 -6.69 28.27
N HIS A 266 16.37 -5.81 29.23
CA HIS A 266 15.60 -5.58 30.45
C HIS A 266 14.22 -4.96 30.20
N ASP A 267 14.03 -4.27 29.08
CA ASP A 267 12.77 -3.60 28.73
C ASP A 267 11.90 -4.42 27.74
N LEU A 268 12.39 -5.58 27.30
CA LEU A 268 11.67 -6.49 26.40
C LEU A 268 11.00 -7.62 27.20
N PHE A 269 9.93 -8.19 26.64
CA PHE A 269 9.20 -9.31 27.24
C PHE A 269 8.57 -9.01 28.62
N PRO A 270 7.74 -7.95 28.75
CA PRO A 270 7.11 -7.64 30.03
C PRO A 270 6.25 -8.80 30.55
N GLU A 271 6.29 -9.08 31.85
CA GLU A 271 5.46 -10.12 32.48
C GLU A 271 3.97 -9.77 32.43
N ASN A 272 3.63 -8.50 32.60
CA ASN A 272 2.26 -8.00 32.57
C ASN A 272 2.17 -6.72 31.72
N ILE A 273 1.02 -6.53 31.07
CA ILE A 273 0.69 -5.30 30.35
C ILE A 273 -0.44 -4.59 31.09
N VAL A 274 -0.34 -3.28 31.26
CA VAL A 274 -1.35 -2.44 31.92
C VAL A 274 -1.85 -1.35 30.99
N ILE A 275 -3.16 -1.06 31.03
CA ILE A 275 -3.73 0.08 30.32
C ILE A 275 -3.34 1.35 31.09
N SER A 276 -2.38 2.11 30.58
CA SER A 276 -1.88 3.32 31.24
C SER A 276 -2.80 4.51 31.03
N ARG A 277 -3.51 4.56 29.89
CA ARG A 277 -4.37 5.68 29.54
C ARG A 277 -5.48 5.28 28.58
N ARG A 278 -6.69 5.80 28.82
CA ARG A 278 -7.80 5.78 27.87
C ARG A 278 -8.08 7.19 27.39
N TYR A 279 -8.06 7.38 26.08
CA TYR A 279 -8.41 8.65 25.46
C TYR A 279 -9.90 8.63 25.09
N THR A 280 -10.59 9.73 25.35
CA THR A 280 -12.00 9.88 24.97
C THR A 280 -12.16 9.76 23.46
N MET A 281 -13.11 8.94 23.00
CA MET A 281 -13.39 8.78 21.58
C MET A 281 -14.06 10.04 21.03
N ALA A 282 -13.25 10.95 20.48
CA ALA A 282 -13.78 12.11 19.77
C ALA A 282 -14.19 11.70 18.35
N ALA A 283 -15.31 12.24 17.87
CA ALA A 283 -15.66 12.15 16.46
C ALA A 283 -14.52 12.73 15.62
N LEU A 284 -13.93 11.90 14.75
CA LEU A 284 -12.93 12.38 13.81
C LEU A 284 -13.64 13.19 12.73
N SER A 285 -13.20 14.43 12.51
CA SER A 285 -13.63 15.18 11.34
C SER A 285 -13.22 14.43 10.07
N PRO A 286 -14.03 14.48 9.00
CA PRO A 286 -13.66 13.86 7.74
C PRO A 286 -12.31 14.41 7.29
N HIS A 287 -11.35 13.52 7.06
CA HIS A 287 -10.05 13.91 6.54
C HIS A 287 -10.24 14.56 5.17
N VAL A 288 -9.43 15.58 4.85
CA VAL A 288 -9.38 16.15 3.50
C VAL A 288 -9.07 15.03 2.51
N LYS A 289 -9.82 14.97 1.40
CA LYS A 289 -9.58 13.97 0.35
C LYS A 289 -8.20 14.20 -0.25
N ASN A 290 -7.38 13.16 -0.36
CA ASN A 290 -6.05 13.24 -0.99
C ASN A 290 -6.07 13.06 -2.51
N GLY A 291 -7.22 12.77 -3.12
CA GLY A 291 -7.34 12.53 -4.57
C GLY A 291 -6.86 11.13 -5.00
N GLY A 292 -6.57 10.96 -6.28
CA GLY A 292 -5.99 9.75 -6.88
C GLY A 292 -6.93 8.54 -7.00
N TRP A 293 -8.23 8.68 -6.68
CA TRP A 293 -9.21 7.58 -6.68
C TRP A 293 -10.56 7.97 -7.30
N GLY A 294 -10.55 8.77 -8.37
CA GLY A 294 -11.76 9.20 -9.09
C GLY A 294 -12.24 8.25 -10.20
N ASP A 295 -11.37 7.35 -10.66
CA ASP A 295 -11.63 6.51 -11.83
C ASP A 295 -12.60 5.36 -11.53
N ILE A 296 -13.72 5.30 -12.26
CA ILE A 296 -14.76 4.28 -12.04
C ILE A 296 -14.24 2.84 -12.23
N ARG A 297 -13.19 2.64 -13.04
CA ARG A 297 -12.61 1.31 -13.23
C ARG A 297 -11.89 0.83 -11.97
N ASP A 298 -11.28 1.75 -11.22
CA ASP A 298 -10.70 1.42 -9.91
C ASP A 298 -11.82 1.14 -8.89
N HIS A 299 -12.99 1.77 -9.00
CA HIS A 299 -14.11 1.49 -8.10
C HIS A 299 -14.71 0.11 -8.36
N GLU A 300 -15.01 -0.20 -9.62
CA GLU A 300 -15.61 -1.49 -10.00
C GLU A 300 -14.66 -2.65 -9.74
N LEU A 301 -13.36 -2.50 -10.03
CA LEU A 301 -12.37 -3.51 -9.69
C LEU A 301 -12.29 -3.75 -8.18
N CYS A 302 -12.28 -2.68 -7.37
CA CYS A 302 -12.23 -2.80 -5.90
C CYS A 302 -13.47 -3.48 -5.31
N LYS A 303 -14.65 -3.28 -5.91
CA LYS A 303 -15.90 -3.95 -5.50
C LYS A 303 -15.97 -5.42 -5.93
N SER A 304 -15.16 -5.82 -6.91
CA SER A 304 -15.21 -7.17 -7.51
C SER A 304 -14.34 -8.22 -6.81
N TYR A 305 -13.52 -7.81 -5.84
CA TYR A 305 -12.69 -8.72 -5.04
C TYR A 305 -13.56 -9.54 -4.08
#